data_AF-A0A9P3Q960-F1
#
_entry.id   AF-A0A9P3Q960-F1
#
_cell.length_a   1.000
_cell.length_b   1.000
_cell.length_c   1.000
_cell.angle_alpha   90.00
_cell.angle_beta   90.00
_cell.angle_gamma   90.00
#
_symmetry.space_group_name_H-M   'P 1'
#
loop_
_entity.id
_entity.type
_entity.pdbx_description
1 polymer ?
#
loop_
_entity_poly.entity_id
_entity_poly.type
_entity_poly.pdbx_seq_one_letter_code
_entity_poly.pdbx_strand_id
1 'polypeptide(L)'
;MLPDTAVHVLTNGRAFASPEIADAWATVGHPELSAGIPIYAAVDHIHDYVVQARGAFDQTVLGVLQLKDRSQRVEIRVVLHAITAPRLRETCSWNARNLPFVDHVALMGMEHTGFAIANEDTLWIDPVDYQEKLKAGVHILAAAGVSVSIYNLPLCVLDPSVRPFAVQSISDWKNAYIHE
;
A
#
# COMPACT_ATOMS: atom_id res chain seq x y z
N MET A 1 -13.55 -25.18 -9.17
CA MET A 1 -12.78 -24.27 -8.30
C MET A 1 -11.45 -23.98 -8.98
N LEU A 2 -10.87 -22.81 -8.76
CA LEU A 2 -9.62 -22.38 -9.37
C LEU A 2 -8.50 -22.41 -8.32
N PRO A 3 -7.93 -23.59 -8.01
CA PRO A 3 -7.07 -23.79 -6.84
C PRO A 3 -5.76 -23.00 -6.87
N ASP A 4 -5.33 -22.59 -8.06
CA ASP A 4 -4.06 -21.87 -8.28
C ASP A 4 -4.27 -20.41 -8.69
N THR A 5 -5.51 -19.92 -8.74
CA THR A 5 -5.77 -18.53 -9.09
C THR A 5 -5.45 -17.64 -7.91
N ALA A 6 -4.54 -16.68 -8.10
CA ALA A 6 -4.23 -15.70 -7.09
C ALA A 6 -5.48 -14.92 -6.68
N VAL A 7 -5.76 -14.93 -5.38
CA VAL A 7 -6.86 -14.18 -4.76
C VAL A 7 -6.24 -13.09 -3.89
N HIS A 8 -6.44 -11.84 -4.31
CA HIS A 8 -5.98 -10.68 -3.56
C HIS A 8 -7.19 -9.98 -2.94
N VAL A 9 -7.31 -10.00 -1.62
CA VAL A 9 -8.40 -9.33 -0.90
C VAL A 9 -7.92 -8.00 -0.37
N LEU A 10 -8.57 -6.93 -0.80
CA LEU A 10 -8.33 -5.59 -0.25
C LEU A 10 -9.12 -5.42 1.05
N THR A 11 -8.44 -5.07 2.13
CA THR A 11 -9.02 -4.94 3.47
C THR A 11 -8.26 -3.88 4.26
N ASN A 12 -8.90 -3.22 5.23
CA ASN A 12 -8.21 -2.29 6.11
C ASN A 12 -7.30 -3.00 7.15
N GLY A 13 -7.37 -4.33 7.25
CA GLY A 13 -6.54 -5.16 8.11
C GLY A 13 -6.90 -5.13 9.60
N ARG A 14 -7.75 -4.21 10.05
CA ARG A 14 -8.03 -3.97 11.47
C ARG A 14 -8.67 -5.16 12.18
N ALA A 15 -9.54 -5.88 11.47
CA ALA A 15 -10.23 -7.04 12.03
C ALA A 15 -9.27 -8.19 12.39
N PHE A 16 -8.13 -8.31 11.70
CA PHE A 16 -7.11 -9.32 12.02
C PHE A 16 -6.38 -9.05 13.33
N ALA A 17 -6.63 -7.93 14.00
CA ALA A 17 -6.22 -7.72 15.38
C ALA A 17 -6.86 -8.74 16.35
N SER A 18 -8.00 -9.34 15.96
CA SER A 18 -8.60 -10.49 16.64
C SER A 18 -7.95 -11.80 16.15
N PRO A 19 -7.37 -12.63 17.05
CA PRO A 19 -6.83 -13.93 16.69
C PRO A 19 -7.84 -14.82 15.99
N GLU A 20 -9.11 -14.78 16.42
CA GLU A 20 -10.18 -15.61 15.86
C GLU A 20 -10.40 -15.33 14.37
N ILE A 21 -10.32 -14.05 13.96
CA ILE A 21 -10.46 -13.65 12.55
C ILE A 21 -9.22 -14.03 11.74
N ALA A 22 -8.03 -13.87 12.31
CA ALA A 22 -6.77 -14.28 11.66
C ALA A 22 -6.69 -15.81 11.50
N ASP A 23 -7.16 -16.59 12.48
CA ASP A 23 -7.27 -18.04 12.43
C ASP A 23 -8.27 -18.49 11.37
N ALA A 24 -9.45 -17.85 11.32
CA ALA A 24 -10.45 -18.14 10.31
C ALA A 24 -9.92 -17.88 8.89
N TRP A 25 -9.18 -16.79 8.69
CA TRP A 25 -8.50 -16.49 7.43
C TRP A 25 -7.49 -17.58 7.06
N ALA A 26 -6.60 -17.95 7.99
CA ALA A 26 -5.59 -18.98 7.73
C ALA A 26 -6.20 -20.36 7.41
N THR A 27 -7.36 -20.67 8.02
CA THR A 27 -8.09 -21.93 7.80
C THR A 27 -8.62 -22.07 6.36
N VAL A 28 -8.75 -20.96 5.61
CA VAL A 28 -9.11 -21.01 4.18
C VAL A 28 -8.11 -21.85 3.39
N GLY A 29 -6.83 -21.85 3.79
CA GLY A 29 -5.81 -22.77 3.24
C GLY A 29 -5.54 -22.59 1.75
N HIS A 30 -5.86 -21.43 1.17
CA HIS A 30 -5.67 -21.17 -0.24
C HIS A 30 -4.23 -20.68 -0.51
N PRO A 31 -3.43 -21.37 -1.36
CA PRO A 31 -1.99 -21.15 -1.47
C PRO A 31 -1.59 -19.77 -2.01
N GLU A 32 -2.44 -19.19 -2.87
CA GLU A 32 -2.24 -17.86 -3.48
C GLU A 32 -3.22 -16.80 -2.94
N LEU A 33 -3.67 -16.96 -1.69
CA LEU A 33 -4.48 -15.94 -1.01
C LEU A 33 -3.58 -14.90 -0.35
N SER A 34 -3.86 -13.63 -0.59
CA SER A 34 -3.12 -12.50 -0.03
C SER A 34 -4.06 -11.39 0.46
N ALA A 35 -3.65 -10.72 1.55
CA ALA A 35 -4.33 -9.56 2.09
C ALA A 35 -3.58 -8.27 1.70
N GLY A 36 -4.25 -7.39 0.95
CA GLY A 36 -3.79 -6.05 0.64
C GLY A 36 -4.25 -5.07 1.72
N ILE A 37 -3.32 -4.62 2.56
CA ILE A 37 -3.61 -3.83 3.77
C ILE A 37 -3.00 -2.43 3.64
N PRO A 38 -3.80 -1.35 3.74
CA PRO A 38 -3.27 -0.01 3.64
C PRO A 38 -2.61 0.44 4.93
N ILE A 39 -1.41 1.03 4.83
CA ILE A 39 -0.75 1.79 5.90
C ILE A 39 -0.35 3.15 5.33
N TYR A 40 -1.13 4.19 5.66
CA TYR A 40 -1.01 5.52 5.07
C TYR A 40 0.17 6.35 5.60
N ALA A 41 0.63 6.13 6.83
CA ALA A 41 1.75 6.85 7.42
C ALA A 41 2.43 6.02 8.53
N ALA A 42 3.71 6.29 8.80
CA ALA A 42 4.42 5.78 9.98
C ALA A 42 3.92 6.37 11.31
N VAL A 43 3.08 7.40 11.23
CA VAL A 43 2.57 8.14 12.38
C VAL A 43 1.09 7.86 12.56
N ASP A 44 0.78 7.34 13.74
CA ASP A 44 -0.53 6.87 14.19
C ASP A 44 -1.67 7.85 13.88
N HIS A 45 -1.59 9.10 14.34
CA HIS A 45 -2.65 10.08 14.20
C HIS A 45 -2.85 10.52 12.75
N ILE A 46 -1.82 10.44 11.89
CA ILE A 46 -1.98 10.70 10.46
C ILE A 46 -2.68 9.52 9.79
N HIS A 47 -2.25 8.29 10.10
CA HIS A 47 -2.93 7.10 9.60
C HIS A 47 -4.40 7.10 9.99
N ASP A 48 -4.68 7.28 11.28
CA ASP A 48 -6.02 7.31 11.88
C ASP A 48 -6.88 8.44 11.32
N TYR A 49 -6.28 9.59 11.03
CA TYR A 49 -6.95 10.69 10.33
C TYR A 49 -7.34 10.27 8.92
N VAL A 50 -6.44 9.67 8.13
CA VAL A 50 -6.76 9.27 6.75
C VAL A 50 -7.89 8.23 6.72
N VAL A 51 -7.91 7.28 7.66
CA VAL A 51 -8.97 6.25 7.73
C VAL A 51 -10.17 6.65 8.59
N GLN A 52 -10.18 7.86 9.14
CA GLN A 52 -11.23 8.42 10.00
C GLN A 52 -11.60 7.49 11.17
N ALA A 53 -10.60 6.84 11.78
CA ALA A 53 -10.80 5.94 12.91
C ALA A 53 -9.61 5.96 13.87
N ARG A 54 -9.87 6.35 15.11
CA ARG A 54 -8.86 6.36 16.20
C ARG A 54 -8.47 4.92 16.59
N GLY A 55 -7.17 4.70 16.81
CA GLY A 55 -6.56 3.41 17.11
C GLY A 55 -6.47 2.48 15.90
N ALA A 56 -6.72 2.98 14.68
CA ALA A 56 -6.72 2.15 13.49
C ALA A 56 -5.29 1.71 13.14
N PHE A 57 -4.29 2.57 13.31
CA PHE A 57 -2.89 2.23 13.08
C PHE A 57 -2.46 1.01 13.89
N ASP A 58 -2.67 1.05 15.21
CA ASP A 58 -2.29 -0.05 16.11
C ASP A 58 -3.01 -1.35 15.76
N GLN A 59 -4.31 -1.27 15.46
CA GLN A 59 -5.11 -2.42 15.03
C GLN A 59 -4.62 -3.01 13.70
N THR A 60 -4.32 -2.16 12.73
CA THR A 60 -3.84 -2.58 11.41
C THR A 60 -2.46 -3.22 11.51
N VAL A 61 -1.53 -2.63 12.28
CA VAL A 61 -0.19 -3.21 12.50
C VAL A 61 -0.30 -4.54 13.24
N LEU A 62 -1.12 -4.63 14.31
CA LEU A 62 -1.36 -5.89 15.00
C LEU A 62 -1.96 -6.94 14.06
N GLY A 63 -2.90 -6.54 13.19
CA GLY A 63 -3.48 -7.41 12.19
C GLY A 63 -2.45 -7.97 11.19
N VAL A 64 -1.51 -7.14 10.73
CA VAL A 64 -0.38 -7.59 9.89
C VAL A 64 0.46 -8.61 10.65
N LEU A 65 0.82 -8.33 11.91
CA LEU A 65 1.61 -9.25 12.73
C LEU A 65 0.90 -10.61 12.91
N GLN A 66 -0.41 -10.59 13.21
CA GLN A 66 -1.21 -11.81 13.38
C GLN A 66 -1.31 -12.65 12.11
N LEU A 67 -1.43 -12.02 10.94
CA LEU A 67 -1.43 -12.72 9.66
C LEU A 67 -0.06 -13.34 9.36
N LYS A 68 1.02 -12.60 9.60
CA LYS A 68 2.38 -13.07 9.34
C LYS A 68 2.81 -14.19 10.30
N ASP A 69 2.37 -14.15 11.55
CA ASP A 69 2.53 -15.25 12.53
C ASP A 69 1.90 -16.57 12.03
N ARG A 70 0.83 -16.47 11.24
CA ARG A 70 0.13 -17.59 10.60
C ARG A 70 0.62 -17.89 9.17
N SER A 71 1.78 -17.37 8.80
CA SER A 71 2.38 -17.54 7.47
C SER A 71 1.48 -17.09 6.31
N GLN A 72 0.58 -16.13 6.55
CA GLN A 72 -0.30 -15.59 5.51
C GLN A 72 0.45 -14.52 4.70
N ARG A 73 0.07 -14.35 3.44
CA ARG A 73 0.68 -13.34 2.56
C ARG A 73 0.05 -11.98 2.76
N VAL A 74 0.87 -10.95 2.91
CA VAL A 74 0.46 -9.57 3.14
C VAL A 74 1.18 -8.63 2.15
N GLU A 75 0.39 -7.85 1.42
CA GLU A 75 0.87 -6.66 0.69
C GLU A 75 0.51 -5.42 1.49
N ILE A 76 1.49 -4.59 1.84
CA ILE A 76 1.24 -3.27 2.40
C ILE A 76 1.00 -2.28 1.26
N ARG A 77 -0.06 -1.49 1.36
CA ARG A 77 -0.46 -0.52 0.32
C ARG A 77 -0.33 0.89 0.88
N VAL A 78 0.38 1.76 0.18
CA VAL A 78 0.54 3.18 0.55
C VAL A 78 -0.01 4.03 -0.58
N VAL A 79 -1.18 4.64 -0.36
CA VAL A 79 -1.77 5.58 -1.32
C VAL A 79 -1.10 6.94 -1.16
N LEU A 80 -0.63 7.49 -2.27
CA LEU A 80 0.13 8.75 -2.33
C LEU A 80 -0.81 9.90 -2.62
N HIS A 81 -0.92 10.81 -1.66
CA HIS A 81 -1.71 12.04 -1.73
C HIS A 81 -1.14 13.11 -0.79
N ALA A 82 -1.70 14.32 -0.77
CA ALA A 82 -1.11 15.49 -0.09
C ALA A 82 -0.81 15.29 1.40
N ILE A 83 -1.49 14.36 2.08
CA ILE A 83 -1.27 14.05 3.50
C ILE A 83 -0.13 13.02 3.68
N THR A 84 -0.02 12.05 2.78
CA THR A 84 0.88 10.88 2.93
C THR A 84 2.19 11.04 2.16
N ALA A 85 2.12 11.58 0.95
CA ALA A 85 3.24 11.72 0.02
C ALA A 85 4.40 12.57 0.58
N PRO A 86 4.16 13.69 1.30
CA PRO A 86 5.25 14.46 1.90
C PRO A 86 6.08 13.67 2.92
N ARG A 87 5.48 12.66 3.57
CA ARG A 87 6.12 11.80 4.58
C ARG A 87 6.50 10.42 4.05
N LEU A 88 6.37 10.18 2.75
CA LEU A 88 6.56 8.86 2.15
C LEU A 88 7.91 8.22 2.50
N ARG A 89 8.99 9.01 2.48
CA ARG A 89 10.33 8.52 2.85
C ARG A 89 10.36 7.95 4.28
N GLU A 90 9.70 8.63 5.21
CA GLU A 90 9.58 8.20 6.61
C GLU A 90 8.75 6.92 6.70
N THR A 91 7.59 6.88 6.03
CA THR A 91 6.72 5.70 5.97
C THR A 91 7.45 4.47 5.42
N CYS A 92 8.18 4.61 4.31
CA CYS A 92 8.99 3.53 3.73
C CYS A 92 10.11 3.08 4.68
N SER A 93 10.78 4.02 5.36
CA SER A 93 11.80 3.68 6.36
C SER A 93 11.23 2.96 7.57
N TRP A 94 10.00 3.29 7.97
CA TRP A 94 9.32 2.58 9.05
C TRP A 94 8.91 1.17 8.63
N ASN A 95 8.32 1.01 7.44
CA ASN A 95 7.99 -0.31 6.88
C ASN A 95 9.23 -1.20 6.76
N ALA A 96 10.32 -0.69 6.21
CA ALA A 96 11.58 -1.43 6.07
C ALA A 96 12.16 -1.90 7.42
N ARG A 97 11.94 -1.16 8.51
CA ARG A 97 12.48 -1.48 9.84
C ARG A 97 11.56 -2.38 10.66
N ASN A 98 10.25 -2.15 10.57
CA ASN A 98 9.26 -2.77 11.47
C ASN A 98 8.47 -3.89 10.81
N LEU A 99 8.32 -3.85 9.48
CA LEU A 99 7.57 -4.83 8.69
C LEU A 99 8.44 -5.47 7.57
N PRO A 100 9.73 -5.80 7.76
CA PRO A 100 10.56 -6.32 6.68
C PRO A 100 10.12 -7.71 6.17
N PHE A 101 9.25 -8.38 6.92
CA PHE A 101 8.76 -9.74 6.64
C PHE A 101 7.46 -9.77 5.80
N VAL A 102 6.90 -8.61 5.43
CA VAL A 102 5.75 -8.57 4.52
C VAL A 102 6.18 -8.95 3.11
N ASP A 103 5.25 -9.52 2.34
CA ASP A 103 5.55 -10.11 1.05
C ASP A 103 5.78 -9.04 -0.02
N HIS A 104 5.12 -7.88 0.13
CA HIS A 104 5.21 -6.78 -0.81
C HIS A 104 4.80 -5.43 -0.21
N VAL A 105 5.35 -4.35 -0.73
CA VAL A 105 4.90 -2.96 -0.51
C VAL A 105 4.54 -2.29 -1.83
N ALA A 106 3.27 -1.95 -2.01
CA ALA A 106 2.77 -1.21 -3.15
C ALA A 106 2.67 0.29 -2.82
N LEU A 107 3.44 1.12 -3.53
CA LEU A 107 3.36 2.58 -3.46
C LEU A 107 2.49 3.07 -4.62
N MET A 108 1.33 3.63 -4.33
CA MET A 108 0.27 3.79 -5.34
C MET A 108 -0.12 5.25 -5.51
N GLY A 109 -0.11 5.75 -6.75
CA GLY A 109 -0.77 7.02 -7.08
C GLY A 109 -2.26 6.99 -6.71
N MET A 110 -2.77 8.13 -6.23
CA MET A 110 -4.20 8.29 -5.96
C MET A 110 -5.00 8.30 -7.27
N GLU A 111 -6.03 7.46 -7.35
CA GLU A 111 -7.03 7.56 -8.41
C GLU A 111 -8.10 8.60 -8.04
N HIS A 112 -8.51 9.42 -8.99
CA HIS A 112 -9.58 10.40 -8.80
C HIS A 112 -10.97 9.73 -8.82
N THR A 113 -11.25 8.90 -7.81
CA THR A 113 -12.51 8.16 -7.68
C THR A 113 -12.98 8.08 -6.21
N GLY A 114 -14.29 7.87 -5.99
CA GLY A 114 -14.85 7.66 -4.66
C GLY A 114 -14.64 8.84 -3.70
N PHE A 115 -14.19 8.56 -2.48
CA PHE A 115 -13.92 9.59 -1.46
C PHE A 115 -12.86 10.62 -1.87
N ALA A 116 -12.00 10.30 -2.84
CA ALA A 116 -11.01 11.25 -3.35
C ALA A 116 -11.68 12.43 -4.08
N ILE A 117 -12.81 12.20 -4.77
CA ILE A 117 -13.56 13.27 -5.47
C ILE A 117 -14.13 14.26 -4.45
N ALA A 118 -14.69 13.77 -3.35
CA ALA A 118 -15.30 14.63 -2.34
C ALA A 118 -14.29 15.43 -1.51
N ASN A 119 -12.99 15.09 -1.58
CA ASN A 119 -11.93 15.69 -0.78
C ASN A 119 -10.74 16.12 -1.64
N GLU A 120 -10.96 16.37 -2.94
CA GLU A 120 -9.89 16.64 -3.91
C GLU A 120 -8.98 17.78 -3.44
N ASP A 121 -9.55 18.92 -3.04
CA ASP A 121 -8.81 20.09 -2.59
C ASP A 121 -7.84 19.81 -1.43
N THR A 122 -8.13 18.79 -0.62
CA THR A 122 -7.31 18.39 0.53
C THR A 122 -6.31 17.29 0.19
N LEU A 123 -6.62 16.45 -0.78
CA LEU A 123 -5.85 15.24 -1.10
C LEU A 123 -4.97 15.41 -2.33
N TRP A 124 -5.29 16.34 -3.22
CA TRP A 124 -4.58 16.53 -4.47
C TRP A 124 -3.14 16.97 -4.25
N ILE A 125 -2.22 16.32 -4.95
CA ILE A 125 -0.80 16.68 -5.03
C ILE A 125 -0.27 16.20 -6.38
N ASP A 126 0.56 17.01 -7.03
CA ASP A 126 1.18 16.62 -8.29
C ASP A 126 2.22 15.51 -8.05
N PRO A 127 2.21 14.41 -8.81
CA PRO A 127 3.27 13.39 -8.76
C PRO A 127 4.70 13.91 -8.84
N VAL A 128 4.92 15.02 -9.55
CA VAL A 128 6.22 15.68 -9.64
C VAL A 128 6.68 16.21 -8.27
N ASP A 129 5.76 16.69 -7.43
CA ASP A 129 6.09 17.29 -6.12
C ASP A 129 6.60 16.27 -5.08
N TYR A 130 6.24 14.99 -5.27
CA TYR A 130 6.68 13.90 -4.41
C TYR A 130 7.63 12.90 -5.08
N GLN A 131 8.06 13.13 -6.33
CA GLN A 131 8.96 12.25 -7.08
C GLN A 131 10.22 11.85 -6.28
N GLU A 132 10.90 12.82 -5.66
CA GLU A 132 12.10 12.57 -4.85
C GLU A 132 11.82 11.72 -3.61
N LYS A 133 10.65 11.91 -2.96
CA LYS A 133 10.27 11.12 -1.77
C LYS A 133 9.91 9.69 -2.18
N LEU A 134 9.25 9.52 -3.33
CA LEU A 134 8.94 8.22 -3.92
C LEU A 134 10.21 7.46 -4.27
N LYS A 135 11.14 8.09 -4.99
CA LYS A 135 12.44 7.53 -5.33
C LYS A 135 13.20 7.05 -4.08
N ALA A 136 13.31 7.93 -3.07
CA ALA A 136 13.96 7.60 -1.82
C ALA A 136 13.26 6.42 -1.10
N GLY A 137 11.92 6.42 -1.06
CA GLY A 137 11.13 5.36 -0.44
C GLY A 137 11.34 4.00 -1.11
N VAL A 138 11.32 3.95 -2.44
CA VAL A 138 11.58 2.74 -3.22
C VAL A 138 12.98 2.20 -2.94
N HIS A 139 14.01 3.05 -2.98
CA HIS A 139 15.39 2.61 -2.69
C HIS A 139 15.56 2.11 -1.25
N ILE A 140 14.89 2.71 -0.28
CA ILE A 140 14.92 2.25 1.12
C ILE A 140 14.35 0.84 1.24
N LEU A 141 13.18 0.59 0.64
CA LEU A 141 12.52 -0.72 0.69
C LEU A 141 13.35 -1.78 -0.05
N ALA A 142 13.81 -1.47 -1.26
CA ALA A 142 14.63 -2.37 -2.06
C ALA A 142 15.96 -2.72 -1.36
N ALA A 143 16.63 -1.74 -0.75
CA ALA A 143 17.87 -1.97 -0.01
C ALA A 143 17.65 -2.80 1.27
N ALA A 144 16.45 -2.77 1.85
CA ALA A 144 16.06 -3.62 2.98
C ALA A 144 15.61 -5.03 2.56
N GLY A 145 15.63 -5.35 1.27
CA GLY A 145 15.15 -6.65 0.75
C GLY A 145 13.63 -6.78 0.73
N VAL A 146 12.88 -5.68 0.92
CA VAL A 146 11.41 -5.69 0.85
C VAL A 146 11.00 -5.47 -0.61
N SER A 147 10.26 -6.43 -1.17
CA SER A 147 9.69 -6.31 -2.51
C SER A 147 8.81 -5.07 -2.60
N VAL A 148 9.05 -4.22 -3.59
CA VAL A 148 8.34 -2.94 -3.76
C VAL A 148 7.92 -2.76 -5.20
N SER A 149 6.71 -2.22 -5.40
CA SER A 149 6.25 -1.78 -6.73
C SER A 149 5.62 -0.40 -6.65
N ILE A 150 5.68 0.32 -7.77
CA ILE A 150 4.98 1.58 -8.00
C ILE A 150 3.75 1.28 -8.84
N TYR A 151 2.58 1.62 -8.32
CA TYR A 151 1.29 1.45 -8.96
C TYR A 151 0.69 2.80 -9.32
N ASN A 152 -0.15 2.83 -10.34
CA ASN A 152 -1.04 3.94 -10.66
C ASN A 152 -0.33 5.30 -10.89
N LEU A 153 0.90 5.30 -11.42
CA LEU A 153 1.61 6.50 -11.83
C LEU A 153 2.16 6.36 -13.25
N PRO A 154 2.02 7.39 -14.10
CA PRO A 154 2.56 7.34 -15.45
C PRO A 154 4.09 7.35 -15.43
N LEU A 155 4.74 6.61 -16.34
CA LEU A 155 6.20 6.48 -16.35
C LEU A 155 6.94 7.82 -16.55
N CYS A 156 6.31 8.79 -17.20
CA CYS A 156 6.89 10.12 -17.45
C CYS A 156 7.08 10.95 -16.17
N VAL A 157 6.28 10.72 -15.12
CA VAL A 157 6.42 11.43 -13.83
C VAL A 157 7.36 10.70 -12.87
N LEU A 158 7.85 9.52 -13.23
CA LEU A 158 8.80 8.76 -12.40
C LEU A 158 10.24 9.10 -12.76
N ASP A 159 11.08 9.21 -11.72
CA ASP A 159 12.54 9.26 -11.89
C ASP A 159 13.00 7.98 -12.63
N PRO A 160 13.86 8.11 -13.66
CA PRO A 160 14.32 6.96 -14.45
C PRO A 160 14.87 5.79 -13.63
N SER A 161 15.50 6.06 -12.48
CA SER A 161 16.09 5.04 -11.61
C SER A 161 15.06 4.13 -10.92
N VAL A 162 13.80 4.58 -10.80
CA VAL A 162 12.73 3.79 -10.16
C VAL A 162 11.67 3.29 -11.13
N ARG A 163 11.77 3.61 -12.42
CA ARG A 163 10.90 3.04 -13.47
C ARG A 163 10.90 1.51 -13.52
N PRO A 164 12.00 0.77 -13.24
CA PRO A 164 11.96 -0.68 -13.19
C PRO A 164 11.02 -1.26 -12.12
N PHE A 165 10.60 -0.47 -11.13
CA PHE A 165 9.65 -0.86 -10.09
C PHE A 165 8.20 -0.54 -10.48
N ALA A 166 7.96 0.15 -11.60
CA ALA A 166 6.61 0.48 -12.05
C ALA A 166 5.92 -0.76 -12.63
N VAL A 167 4.69 -1.02 -12.18
CA VAL A 167 3.87 -2.15 -12.63
C VAL A 167 2.54 -1.63 -13.12
N GLN A 168 2.07 -2.18 -14.24
CA GLN A 168 0.71 -1.95 -14.73
C GLN A 168 -0.28 -2.71 -13.84
N SER A 169 -0.75 -2.04 -12.78
CA SER A 169 -1.60 -2.60 -11.72
C SER A 169 -3.09 -2.28 -11.88
N ILE A 170 -3.46 -1.47 -12.88
CA ILE A 170 -4.83 -1.06 -13.15
C ILE A 170 -5.29 -1.52 -14.53
N SER A 171 -6.56 -1.87 -14.61
CA SER A 171 -7.23 -2.28 -15.83
C SER A 171 -7.14 -1.19 -16.90
N ASP A 172 -6.98 -1.60 -18.16
CA ASP A 172 -6.68 -0.71 -19.29
C ASP A 172 -7.67 0.44 -19.47
N TRP A 173 -8.94 0.24 -19.10
CA TRP A 173 -9.97 1.28 -19.19
C TRP A 173 -9.73 2.48 -18.26
N LYS A 174 -8.87 2.34 -17.24
CA LYS A 174 -8.47 3.43 -16.34
C LYS A 174 -7.18 4.13 -16.78
N ASN A 175 -6.47 3.59 -17.77
CA ASN A 175 -5.29 4.22 -18.36
C ASN A 175 -5.75 5.19 -19.46
N ALA A 176 -6.31 6.34 -19.06
CA ALA A 176 -6.68 7.38 -20.01
C ALA A 176 -5.43 8.18 -20.40
N TYR A 177 -4.93 7.98 -21.62
CA TYR A 177 -3.95 8.86 -22.24
C TYR A 177 -4.69 9.98 -22.98
N ILE A 178 -4.24 11.22 -22.82
CA ILE A 178 -4.74 12.32 -23.66
C ILE A 178 -4.22 12.05 -25.07
N HIS A 179 -5.12 11.86 -26.03
CA HIS A 179 -4.73 11.82 -27.44
C HIS A 179 -4.20 13.20 -27.83
N GLU A 180 -2.98 13.23 -28.39
CA GLU A 180 -2.39 14.42 -29.02
C GLU A 180 -3.24 14.94 -30.19
#